data_AF-A0A9Q2WJH2-F1
#
_entry.id   AF-A0A9Q2WJH2-F1
#
_cell.length_a   1.000
_cell.length_b   1.000
_cell.length_c   1.000
_cell.angle_alpha   90.00
_cell.angle_beta   90.00
_cell.angle_gamma   90.00
#
_symmetry.space_group_name_H-M   'P 1'
#
loop_
_entity.id
_entity.type
_entity.pdbx_description
1 polymer ?
#
loop_
_entity_poly.entity_id
_entity_poly.type
_entity_poly.pdbx_seq_one_letter_code
_entity_poly.pdbx_strand_id
1 'polypeptide(L)'
;MNKFQICLIKPDNYIHSYAFLELAELIYFSLKEIGFEVALKFNEIEPSAKNIIIGSHLLDPCLISDVPASTIILNTEQIYKDATDWNKNIFS
;
A
#
# COMPACT_ATOMS: atom_id res chain seq x y z
N MET A 1 -16.13 14.47 3.36
CA MET A 1 -15.70 13.85 2.08
C MET A 1 -14.70 12.76 2.44
N ASN A 2 -14.80 11.54 1.91
CA ASN A 2 -13.85 10.48 2.28
C ASN A 2 -12.50 10.76 1.61
N LYS A 3 -11.44 10.93 2.42
CA LYS A 3 -10.07 11.12 1.96
C LYS A 3 -9.39 9.76 1.78
N PHE A 4 -8.70 9.55 0.66
CA PHE A 4 -7.87 8.38 0.41
C PHE A 4 -6.40 8.80 0.27
N GLN A 5 -5.49 7.97 0.78
CA GLN A 5 -4.06 8.12 0.50
C GLN A 5 -3.51 6.80 -0.03
N ILE A 6 -2.98 6.85 -1.23
CA ILE A 6 -2.25 5.73 -1.81
C ILE A 6 -0.80 5.87 -1.34
N CYS A 7 -0.34 4.87 -0.60
CA CYS A 7 1.00 4.78 -0.06
C CYS A 7 1.75 3.69 -0.83
N LEU A 8 2.73 4.10 -1.63
CA LEU A 8 3.62 3.19 -2.34
C LEU A 8 4.89 3.00 -1.50
N ILE A 9 5.11 1.79 -1.00
CA ILE A 9 6.27 1.48 -0.17
C ILE A 9 7.52 1.38 -1.06
N LYS A 10 8.51 2.22 -0.75
CA LYS A 10 9.75 2.35 -1.49
C LYS A 10 10.94 2.43 -0.52
N PRO A 11 11.56 1.30 -0.19
CA PRO A 11 12.82 1.30 0.55
C PRO A 11 13.90 2.14 -0.14
N ASP A 12 14.87 2.59 0.65
CA ASP A 12 16.04 3.27 0.12
C ASP A 12 16.77 2.37 -0.89
N ASN A 13 17.21 2.96 -2.01
CA ASN A 13 17.90 2.27 -3.10
C ASN A 13 17.14 1.11 -3.77
N TYR A 14 15.84 0.94 -3.53
CA TYR A 14 15.03 -0.10 -4.17
C TYR A 14 14.17 0.48 -5.31
N ILE A 15 14.76 0.57 -6.52
CA ILE A 15 14.08 1.13 -7.70
C ILE A 15 12.88 0.29 -8.16
N HIS A 16 12.85 -1.01 -7.83
CA HIS A 16 11.80 -1.92 -8.27
C HIS A 16 10.42 -1.58 -7.72
N SER A 17 10.31 -0.78 -6.64
CA SER A 17 9.02 -0.25 -6.18
C SER A 17 8.28 0.56 -7.24
N TYR A 18 8.98 1.16 -8.21
CA TYR A 18 8.34 1.87 -9.33
C TYR A 18 7.54 0.96 -10.26
N ALA A 19 7.74 -0.37 -10.21
CA ALA A 19 6.87 -1.32 -10.91
C ALA A 19 5.40 -1.23 -10.45
N PHE A 20 5.15 -0.67 -9.26
CA PHE A 20 3.80 -0.45 -8.73
C PHE A 20 3.21 0.92 -9.09
N LEU A 21 3.97 1.81 -9.73
CA LEU A 21 3.54 3.20 -9.95
C LEU A 21 2.30 3.27 -10.84
N GLU A 22 2.27 2.54 -11.95
CA GLU A 22 1.11 2.53 -12.86
C GLU A 22 -0.17 2.04 -12.16
N LEU A 23 -0.05 1.03 -11.29
CA LEU A 23 -1.19 0.55 -10.48
C LEU A 23 -1.64 1.63 -9.49
N ALA A 24 -0.70 2.30 -8.84
CA ALA A 24 -0.99 3.37 -7.90
C ALA A 24 -1.66 4.57 -8.60
N GLU A 25 -1.20 4.93 -9.80
CA GLU A 25 -1.79 5.97 -10.64
C GLU A 25 -3.19 5.59 -11.13
N LEU A 26 -3.40 4.34 -11.56
CA LEU A 26 -4.71 3.85 -11.95
C LEU A 26 -5.74 4.05 -10.84
N ILE A 27 -5.40 3.67 -9.61
CA ILE A 27 -6.28 3.84 -8.43
C ILE A 27 -6.46 5.32 -8.10
N TYR A 28 -5.39 6.11 -8.17
CA TYR A 28 -5.43 7.55 -7.92
C TYR A 28 -6.42 8.24 -8.84
N PHE A 29 -6.29 8.04 -10.15
CA PHE A 29 -7.14 8.67 -11.14
C PHE A 29 -8.58 8.16 -11.06
N SER A 30 -8.78 6.86 -10.81
CA SER A 30 -10.14 6.29 -10.64
C SER A 30 -10.88 6.91 -9.45
N LEU A 31 -10.23 7.03 -8.29
CA LEU A 31 -10.84 7.63 -7.09
C LEU A 31 -11.06 9.14 -7.27
N LYS A 32 -10.14 9.82 -7.94
CA LYS A 32 -10.25 11.24 -8.25
C LYS A 32 -11.40 11.53 -9.20
N GLU A 33 -11.58 10.70 -10.22
CA GLU A 33 -12.66 10.84 -11.23
C GLU A 33 -14.06 10.77 -10.58
N ILE A 34 -14.24 9.90 -9.59
CA ILE A 34 -15.52 9.77 -8.86
C ILE A 34 -15.66 10.77 -7.68
N GLY A 35 -14.76 11.75 -7.57
CA GLY A 35 -14.90 12.90 -6.69
C GLY A 35 -14.33 12.75 -5.27
N PHE A 36 -13.48 11.75 -5.00
CA PHE A 36 -12.79 11.66 -3.71
C PHE A 36 -11.58 12.61 -3.62
N GLU A 37 -11.25 13.03 -2.40
CA GLU A 37 -9.96 13.66 -2.11
C GLU A 37 -8.89 12.57 -2.03
N VAL A 38 -7.88 12.63 -2.90
CA VAL A 38 -6.88 11.56 -3.02
C VAL A 38 -5.48 12.16 -3.07
N ALA A 39 -4.56 11.55 -2.33
CA ALA A 39 -3.12 11.77 -2.44
C ALA A 39 -2.39 10.48 -2.82
N LEU A 40 -1.27 10.62 -3.54
CA LEU A 40 -0.34 9.53 -3.84
C LEU A 40 1.03 9.91 -3.26
N LYS A 41 1.49 9.15 -2.25
CA LYS A 41 2.74 9.41 -1.53
C LYS A 41 3.60 8.16 -1.44
N PHE A 42 4.90 8.37 -1.26
CA PHE A 42 5.86 7.31 -0.98
C PHE A 42 6.14 7.26 0.52
N ASN A 43 6.05 6.07 1.14
CA ASN A 43 6.36 5.85 2.56
C ASN A 43 5.65 6.79 3.56
N GLU A 44 4.52 7.39 3.19
CA GLU A 44 3.72 8.25 4.07
C GLU A 44 2.35 7.60 4.31
N ILE A 45 1.93 7.54 5.57
CA ILE A 45 0.60 7.12 5.99
C ILE A 45 -0.13 8.34 6.54
N GLU A 46 -1.39 8.53 6.17
CA GLU A 46 -2.22 9.64 6.61
C GLU A 46 -3.29 9.13 7.59
N PRO A 47 -3.19 9.42 8.90
CA PRO A 47 -4.13 8.91 9.90
C PRO A 47 -5.58 9.34 9.67
N SER A 48 -5.82 10.47 9.00
CA SER A 48 -7.16 10.98 8.69
C SER A 48 -7.75 10.46 7.38
N ALA A 49 -7.00 9.66 6.61
CA ALA A 49 -7.42 9.09 5.34
C ALA A 49 -7.61 7.57 5.45
N LYS A 50 -8.39 7.03 4.51
CA LYS A 50 -8.34 5.60 4.22
C LYS A 50 -7.11 5.32 3.38
N ASN A 51 -6.09 4.73 4.00
CA ASN A 51 -4.84 4.40 3.33
C ASN A 51 -5.00 3.17 2.43
N ILE A 52 -4.35 3.17 1.28
CA ILE A 52 -4.19 2.04 0.36
C ILE A 52 -2.69 1.79 0.22
N ILE A 53 -2.18 0.73 0.82
CA ILE A 53 -0.76 0.38 0.80
C ILE A 53 -0.49 -0.60 -0.35
N ILE A 54 0.46 -0.25 -1.22
CA ILE A 54 0.98 -1.12 -2.28
C ILE A 54 2.45 -1.42 -1.98
N GLY A 55 2.83 -2.69 -2.08
CA GLY A 55 4.18 -3.15 -1.69
C GLY A 55 4.33 -3.35 -0.18
N SER A 56 3.26 -3.73 0.52
CA SER A 56 3.26 -3.94 1.98
C SER A 56 4.34 -4.91 2.48
N HIS A 57 4.76 -5.87 1.67
CA HIS A 57 5.87 -6.79 1.97
C HIS A 57 7.24 -6.11 2.12
N LEU A 58 7.37 -4.85 1.69
CA LEU A 58 8.56 -4.02 1.84
C LEU A 58 8.50 -3.10 3.07
N LEU A 59 7.37 -3.07 3.79
CA LEU A 59 7.18 -2.24 4.97
C LEU A 59 7.99 -2.79 6.15
N ASP A 60 8.62 -1.92 6.93
CA ASP A 60 9.24 -2.32 8.19
C ASP A 60 8.17 -2.85 9.16
N PRO A 61 8.26 -4.11 9.64
CA PRO A 61 7.30 -4.67 10.57
C PRO A 61 7.12 -3.86 11.86
N CYS A 62 8.12 -3.08 12.27
CA CYS A 62 8.02 -2.20 13.44
C CYS A 62 6.94 -1.12 13.28
N LEU A 63 6.57 -0.77 12.04
CA LEU A 63 5.57 0.26 11.74
C LEU A 63 4.14 -0.29 11.67
N ILE A 64 3.95 -1.62 11.82
CA ILE A 64 2.61 -2.24 11.71
C ILE A 64 1.64 -1.66 12.74
N SER A 65 2.12 -1.36 13.96
CA SER A 65 1.28 -0.74 15.01
C SER A 65 0.77 0.66 14.64
N ASP A 66 1.47 1.35 13.74
CA ASP A 66 1.14 2.71 13.30
C ASP A 66 0.21 2.72 12.08
N VAL A 67 0.00 1.57 11.43
CA VAL A 67 -0.91 1.43 10.30
C VAL A 67 -2.36 1.43 10.80
N PRO A 68 -3.23 2.39 10.37
CA PRO A 68 -4.62 2.39 10.78
C PRO A 68 -5.33 1.09 10.38
N ALA A 69 -6.16 0.53 11.27
CA ALA A 69 -6.90 -0.71 11.02
C ALA A 69 -7.87 -0.64 9.83
N SER A 70 -8.21 0.56 9.36
CA SER A 70 -9.05 0.81 8.18
C SER A 70 -8.28 0.78 6.85
N THR A 71 -6.96 0.54 6.90
CA THR A 71 -6.07 0.50 5.74
C THR A 71 -6.39 -0.69 4.84
N ILE A 72 -6.37 -0.45 3.53
CA ILE A 72 -6.47 -1.47 2.49
C ILE A 72 -5.05 -1.86 2.09
N ILE A 73 -4.75 -3.15 2.09
CA ILE A 73 -3.52 -3.69 1.52
C ILE A 73 -3.84 -4.21 0.12
N LEU A 74 -3.11 -3.74 -0.89
CA LEU A 74 -3.26 -4.19 -2.27
C LEU A 74 -1.96 -4.83 -2.76
N ASN A 75 -2.05 -6.10 -3.14
CA ASN A 75 -0.96 -6.86 -3.74
C ASN A 75 -1.28 -7.19 -5.20
N THR A 76 -0.26 -7.21 -6.05
CA THR A 76 -0.37 -7.62 -7.46
C THR A 76 -0.41 -9.14 -7.61
N GLU A 77 0.23 -9.84 -6.68
CA GLU A 77 0.29 -11.30 -6.61
C GLU A 77 -0.83 -11.83 -5.71
N GLN A 78 -1.40 -12.97 -6.10
CA GLN A 78 -2.24 -13.73 -5.18
C GLN A 78 -1.36 -14.34 -4.09
N ILE A 79 -1.74 -14.12 -2.83
CA ILE A 79 -1.03 -14.74 -1.72
C ILE A 79 -1.60 -16.16 -1.57
N TYR A 80 -0.80 -17.15 -1.95
CA TYR A 80 -1.13 -18.56 -1.72
C TYR A 80 -0.52 -19.04 -0.40
N LYS A 81 -1.24 -19.93 0.30
CA LYS A 81 -0.74 -20.63 1.49
C LYS A 81 0.21 -21.76 1.08
N ASP A 82 1.19 -21.46 0.25
CA ASP A 82 2.24 -22.40 -0.09
C ASP A 82 3.39 -22.21 0.92
N ALA A 83 3.87 -23.32 1.48
CA ALA A 83 4.76 -23.36 2.64
C ALA A 83 6.20 -22.93 2.29
N THR A 84 6.40 -21.67 1.92
CA THR A 84 7.72 -21.08 1.64
C THR A 84 8.01 -19.92 2.59
N ASP A 85 9.25 -19.76 3.04
CA ASP A 85 9.60 -18.85 4.15
C ASP A 85 9.21 -17.37 3.92
N TRP A 86 9.12 -16.92 2.67
CA TRP A 86 8.87 -15.51 2.34
C TRP A 86 7.44 -15.03 2.67
N ASN A 87 6.43 -15.91 2.72
CA ASN A 87 5.02 -15.53 2.98
C ASN A 87 4.57 -15.84 4.42
N LYS A 88 5.47 -16.35 5.28
CA LYS A 88 5.13 -16.81 6.63
C LYS A 88 4.50 -15.72 7.50
N ASN A 89 5.03 -14.50 7.43
CA ASN A 89 4.56 -13.34 8.21
C ASN A 89 3.20 -12.79 7.73
N ILE A 90 2.69 -13.27 6.59
CA ILE A 90 1.43 -12.80 5.99
C ILE A 90 0.24 -13.64 6.48
N PHE A 91 0.47 -14.92 6.81
CA PHE A 91 -0.59 -15.88 7.18
C PHE A 91 -0.56 -16.38 8.63
N SER A 92 0.43 -15.97 9.43
CA SER A 92 0.51 -16.25 10.86
C SER A 92 -0.37 -15.31 11.67
#